data_AF-A0A2Z3X7E7-F1
#
_entry.id   AF-A0A2Z3X7E7-F1
#
_cell.length_a   1.000
_cell.length_b   1.000
_cell.length_c   1.000
_cell.angle_alpha   90.00
_cell.angle_beta   90.00
_cell.angle_gamma   90.00
#
_symmetry.space_group_name_H-M   'P 1'
#
loop_
_entity.id
_entity.type
_entity.pdbx_description
1 polymer ?
#
loop_
_entity_poly.entity_id
_entity_poly.type
_entity_poly.pdbx_seq_one_letter_code
_entity_poly.pdbx_strand_id
1 'polypeptide(L)'
;MLTRHQLQQKITLLEPFTGDDTAEFAVSVARELLNCMDKMEILEKLMATPVKLPYCSASPVCEIEAGYAAGVNDCREAIRRAGYPIEGDA
;
A
#
# COMPACT_ATOMS: atom_id res chain seq x y z
N MET A 1 -6.85 -20.98 -9.94
CA MET A 1 -5.77 -20.17 -9.37
C MET A 1 -5.12 -20.94 -8.24
N LEU A 2 -3.81 -20.77 -8.06
CA LEU A 2 -3.09 -21.32 -6.91
C LEU A 2 -3.47 -20.52 -5.66
N THR A 3 -3.75 -21.21 -4.55
CA THR A 3 -4.15 -20.60 -3.27
C THR A 3 -3.03 -20.67 -2.25
N ARG A 4 -3.06 -19.78 -1.23
CA ARG A 4 -2.11 -19.80 -0.10
C ARG A 4 -2.08 -21.17 0.59
N HIS A 5 -3.26 -21.75 0.80
CA HIS A 5 -3.40 -23.08 1.41
C HIS A 5 -2.69 -24.16 0.58
N GLN A 6 -2.84 -24.14 -0.74
CA GLN A 6 -2.16 -25.10 -1.63
C GLN A 6 -0.63 -24.96 -1.56
N LEU A 7 -0.11 -23.73 -1.44
CA LEU A 7 1.32 -23.49 -1.26
C LEU A 7 1.84 -23.99 0.10
N GLN A 8 1.11 -23.69 1.17
CA GLN A 8 1.44 -24.17 2.52
C GLN A 8 1.46 -25.69 2.58
N GLN A 9 0.43 -26.36 2.03
CA GLN A 9 0.41 -27.82 1.92
C GLN A 9 1.63 -28.35 1.16
N LYS A 10 1.99 -27.70 0.04
CA LYS A 10 3.12 -28.14 -0.79
C LYS A 10 4.46 -27.97 -0.08
N ILE A 11 4.62 -26.91 0.72
CA ILE A 11 5.79 -26.74 1.59
C ILE A 11 5.84 -27.89 2.60
N THR A 12 4.77 -28.11 3.38
CA THR A 12 4.73 -29.17 4.40
C THR A 12 5.01 -30.57 3.83
N LEU A 13 4.54 -30.83 2.60
CA LEU A 13 4.80 -32.10 1.92
C LEU A 13 6.25 -32.27 1.48
N LEU A 14 6.93 -31.19 1.06
CA LEU A 14 8.28 -31.25 0.48
C LEU A 14 9.39 -30.97 1.49
N GLU A 15 9.08 -30.31 2.60
CA GLU A 15 10.01 -29.93 3.67
C GLU A 15 10.82 -31.09 4.29
N PRO A 16 10.30 -32.33 4.40
CA PRO A 16 11.07 -33.47 4.89
C PRO A 16 12.13 -34.01 3.91
N PHE A 17 12.05 -33.67 2.62
CA PHE A 17 12.93 -34.21 1.57
C PHE A 17 14.26 -33.44 1.50
N THR A 18 15.01 -33.46 2.60
CA THR A 18 16.34 -32.83 2.69
C THR A 18 17.36 -33.61 1.86
N GLY A 19 18.18 -32.91 1.06
CA GLY A 19 19.18 -33.48 0.16
C GLY A 19 18.67 -33.79 -1.26
N ASP A 20 17.39 -33.51 -1.55
CA ASP A 20 16.89 -33.42 -2.93
C ASP A 20 16.87 -31.94 -3.36
N ASP A 21 17.80 -31.55 -4.23
CA ASP A 21 17.92 -30.20 -4.77
C ASP A 21 16.59 -29.69 -5.36
N THR A 22 15.80 -30.58 -5.94
CA THR A 22 14.52 -30.21 -6.56
C THR A 22 13.46 -29.88 -5.51
N ALA A 23 13.33 -30.71 -4.48
CA ALA A 23 12.42 -30.46 -3.36
C ALA A 23 12.82 -29.19 -2.59
N GLU A 24 14.12 -29.01 -2.31
CA GLU A 24 14.62 -27.83 -1.62
C GLU A 24 14.38 -26.53 -2.41
N PHE A 25 14.65 -26.56 -3.72
CA PHE A 25 14.32 -25.45 -4.61
C PHE A 25 12.81 -25.17 -4.60
N ALA A 26 11.98 -26.21 -4.75
CA ALA A 26 10.52 -26.05 -4.75
C ALA A 26 9.99 -25.45 -3.43
N VAL A 27 10.54 -25.86 -2.28
CA VAL A 27 10.19 -25.30 -0.96
C VAL A 27 10.60 -23.83 -0.87
N SER A 28 11.82 -23.49 -1.30
CA SER A 28 12.30 -22.10 -1.27
C SER A 28 11.43 -21.16 -2.13
N VAL A 29 11.11 -21.57 -3.35
CA VAL A 29 10.24 -20.80 -4.26
C VAL A 29 8.82 -20.70 -3.71
N ALA A 30 8.27 -21.77 -3.13
CA ALA A 30 6.94 -21.73 -2.54
C ALA A 30 6.85 -20.76 -1.34
N ARG A 31 7.91 -20.70 -0.51
CA ARG A 31 8.01 -19.73 0.59
C ARG A 31 8.12 -18.29 0.07
N GLU A 32 8.94 -18.04 -0.93
CA GLU A 32 9.06 -16.69 -1.52
C GLU A 32 7.75 -16.25 -2.18
N LEU A 33 7.04 -17.17 -2.84
CA LEU A 33 5.74 -16.87 -3.43
C LEU A 33 4.70 -16.50 -2.37
N LEU A 34 4.66 -17.20 -1.22
CA LEU A 34 3.78 -16.82 -0.10
C LEU A 34 4.10 -15.42 0.42
N ASN A 35 5.39 -15.08 0.58
CA ASN A 35 5.83 -13.76 0.98
C ASN A 35 5.39 -12.67 -0.01
N CYS A 36 5.51 -12.94 -1.31
CA CYS A 36 5.03 -12.03 -2.35
C CYS A 36 3.51 -11.82 -2.28
N MET A 37 2.74 -12.89 -2.06
CA MET A 37 1.28 -12.78 -1.88
C MET A 37 0.91 -11.94 -0.65
N ASP A 38 1.63 -12.05 0.47
CA ASP A 38 1.43 -11.20 1.65
C ASP A 38 1.69 -9.73 1.35
N LYS A 39 2.81 -9.43 0.68
CA LYS A 39 3.16 -8.06 0.28
C LYS A 39 2.13 -7.47 -0.68
N MET A 40 1.64 -8.25 -1.64
CA MET A 40 0.58 -7.81 -2.56
C MET A 40 -0.70 -7.45 -1.82
N GLU A 41 -1.14 -8.27 -0.87
CA GLU A 41 -2.35 -7.98 -0.09
C GLU A 41 -2.21 -6.68 0.73
N ILE A 42 -1.02 -6.43 1.30
CA ILE A 42 -0.74 -5.18 2.00
C ILE A 42 -0.81 -3.99 1.04
N LEU A 43 -0.18 -4.10 -0.14
CA LEU A 43 -0.19 -3.06 -1.15
C LEU A 43 -1.60 -2.78 -1.68
N GLU A 44 -2.38 -3.82 -1.94
CA GLU A 44 -3.78 -3.70 -2.36
C GLU A 44 -4.61 -2.96 -1.30
N LYS A 45 -4.41 -3.25 -0.01
CA LYS A 45 -5.07 -2.51 1.08
C LYS A 45 -4.65 -1.04 1.13
N LEU A 46 -3.36 -0.75 0.95
CA LEU A 46 -2.85 0.62 0.90
C LEU A 46 -3.43 1.39 -0.29
N MET A 47 -3.47 0.76 -1.47
CA MET A 47 -4.04 1.36 -2.68
C MET A 47 -5.56 1.51 -2.62
N ALA A 48 -6.26 0.58 -1.96
CA ALA A 48 -7.70 0.65 -1.76
C ALA A 48 -8.12 1.69 -0.71
N THR A 49 -7.18 2.27 0.04
CA THR A 49 -7.47 3.34 0.99
C THR A 49 -7.81 4.62 0.22
N PRO A 50 -9.08 5.04 0.18
CA PRO A 50 -9.47 6.18 -0.64
C PRO A 50 -8.89 7.45 -0.04
N VAL A 51 -8.23 8.27 -0.86
CA VAL A 51 -7.85 9.64 -0.47
C VAL A 51 -9.14 10.43 -0.30
N LYS A 52 -9.52 10.70 0.96
CA LYS A 52 -10.67 11.56 1.26
C LYS A 52 -10.26 13.01 1.05
N LEU A 53 -10.79 13.62 0.01
CA LEU A 53 -10.69 15.07 -0.18
C LEU A 53 -11.67 15.78 0.75
N PRO A 54 -11.32 16.97 1.26
CA PRO A 54 -12.24 17.79 2.05
C PRO A 54 -13.46 18.16 1.19
N TYR A 55 -14.62 18.30 1.84
CA TYR A 55 -15.80 18.85 1.19
C TYR A 55 -15.51 20.30 0.80
N CYS A 56 -15.73 20.63 -0.47
CA CYS A 56 -15.56 21.98 -0.98
C CYS A 56 -16.89 22.55 -1.42
N SER A 57 -17.22 23.73 -0.91
CA SER A 57 -18.40 24.49 -1.35
C SER A 57 -18.15 25.26 -2.64
N ALA A 58 -16.88 25.38 -3.05
CA ALA A 58 -16.38 26.02 -4.26
C ALA A 58 -15.26 25.17 -4.90
N SER A 59 -14.47 25.76 -5.81
CA SER A 59 -13.29 25.10 -6.38
C SER A 59 -12.18 24.94 -5.32
N PRO A 60 -11.44 23.81 -5.29
CA PRO A 60 -10.24 23.62 -4.46
C PRO A 60 -9.25 24.78 -4.51
N VAL A 61 -9.11 25.38 -5.70
CA VAL A 61 -8.22 26.51 -5.94
C VAL A 61 -8.65 27.72 -5.13
N CYS A 62 -9.97 27.98 -5.04
CA CYS A 62 -10.50 29.12 -4.30
C CYS A 62 -10.25 29.00 -2.80
N GLU A 63 -10.34 27.79 -2.24
CA GLU A 63 -10.09 27.56 -0.80
C GLU A 63 -8.60 27.74 -0.45
N ILE A 64 -7.70 27.35 -1.36
CA ILE A 64 -6.25 27.60 -1.22
C ILE A 64 -5.94 29.09 -1.37
N GLU A 65 -6.54 29.78 -2.34
CA GLU A 65 -6.40 31.23 -2.56
C GLU A 65 -6.87 32.05 -1.35
N ALA A 66 -7.93 31.61 -0.67
CA ALA A 66 -8.37 32.24 0.58
C ALA A 66 -7.28 32.18 1.68
N GLY A 67 -6.50 31.10 1.72
CA GLY A 67 -5.33 30.98 2.60
C GLY A 67 -4.27 32.03 2.30
N TYR A 68 -3.94 32.23 1.02
CA TYR A 68 -3.02 33.30 0.60
C TYR A 68 -3.56 34.69 0.94
N ALA A 69 -4.85 34.95 0.70
CA ALA A 69 -5.49 36.21 1.05
C ALA A 69 -5.48 36.48 2.57
N ALA A 70 -5.46 35.42 3.40
CA ALA A 70 -5.32 35.49 4.85
C ALA A 70 -3.85 35.64 5.32
N GLY A 71 -2.89 35.81 4.40
CA GLY A 71 -1.48 36.05 4.71
C GLY A 71 -0.63 34.79 4.87
N VAL A 72 -1.09 33.63 4.39
CA VAL A 72 -0.25 32.44 4.26
C VAL A 72 0.66 32.60 3.06
N ASN A 73 1.97 32.50 3.26
CA ASN A 73 2.96 32.69 2.20
C ASN A 73 3.57 31.37 1.70
N ASP A 74 3.29 30.26 2.37
CA ASP A 74 3.79 28.93 2.03
C ASP A 74 2.69 28.07 1.40
N CYS A 75 3.00 27.48 0.24
CA CYS A 75 2.03 26.73 -0.53
C CYS A 75 1.52 25.47 0.20
N ARG A 76 2.39 24.79 0.94
CA ARG A 76 1.99 23.58 1.69
C ARG A 76 1.08 23.96 2.85
N GLU A 77 1.38 25.04 3.56
CA GLU A 77 0.54 25.53 4.64
C GLU A 77 -0.85 25.98 4.15
N ALA A 78 -0.93 26.61 2.97
CA ALA A 78 -2.22 27.00 2.39
C ALA A 78 -3.09 25.77 2.03
N ILE A 79 -2.49 24.74 1.42
CA ILE A 79 -3.14 23.46 1.08
C ILE A 79 -3.60 22.72 2.34
N ARG A 80 -2.76 22.70 3.39
CA ARG A 80 -3.08 22.06 4.67
C ARG A 80 -4.24 22.75 5.37
N ARG A 81 -4.28 24.08 5.38
CA ARG A 81 -5.39 24.86 5.96
C ARG A 81 -6.71 24.66 5.21
N ALA A 82 -6.64 24.42 3.90
CA ALA A 82 -7.80 24.04 3.09
C ALA A 82 -8.24 22.57 3.31
N GLY A 83 -7.55 21.82 4.18
CA GLY A 83 -7.93 20.45 4.57
C GLY A 83 -7.52 19.37 3.58
N TYR A 84 -6.65 19.69 2.62
CA TYR A 84 -6.18 18.74 1.62
C TYR A 84 -4.99 17.92 2.11
N PRO A 85 -4.95 16.62 1.80
CA PRO A 85 -3.80 15.78 2.12
C PRO A 85 -2.58 16.21 1.31
N ILE A 86 -1.42 16.22 1.95
CA ILE A 86 -0.13 16.52 1.33
C ILE A 86 0.75 15.27 1.46
N GLU A 87 1.42 14.90 0.37
CA GLU A 87 2.34 13.77 0.37
C GLU A 87 3.43 13.95 1.46
N GLY A 88 3.54 12.98 2.35
CA GLY A 88 4.48 12.99 3.48
C GLY A 88 3.96 13.64 4.77
N ASP A 89 2.76 14.21 4.78
CA ASP A 89 2.07 14.56 6.03
C ASP A 89 1.53 13.27 6.68
N ALA A 90 1.77 13.11 7.99
CA ALA A 90 1.44 11.92 8.78
C ALA A 90 0.03 11.96 9.39
#